data_AF-A0AAQ4DI35-F1
#
_entry.id   AF-A0AAQ4DI35-F1
#
_cell.length_a   1.000
_cell.length_b   1.000
_cell.length_c   1.000
_cell.angle_alpha   90.00
_cell.angle_beta   90.00
_cell.angle_gamma   90.00
#
_symmetry.space_group_name_H-M   'P 1'
#
loop_
_entity.id
_entity.type
_entity.pdbx_description
1 polymer ?
#
loop_
_entity_poly.entity_id
_entity_poly.type
_entity_poly.pdbx_seq_one_letter_code
_entity_poly.pdbx_strand_id
1 'polypeptide(L)'
;MLVLRPPDRCRSSSYFQLVPFYVVQDFRDFTGLSGVFLAGVVSASVSTVSSMVNSQAAVWYFDVVTPFFKVAGARLDCIIKTIAELQLFSVKFDCVEQNHVLRFVALLQMFMTVNAAITGPFAGLLILGLTAPFANAKGAGIVTLLMVAYQLAHMFVRVNAGVTEERMSVSLDYCAVNVTAVAAGNTSAALSAHTE
;
A
#
# COMPACT_ATOMS: atom_id res chain seq x y z
N MET A 1 1.32 -1.78 43.63
CA MET A 1 0.11 -1.05 43.21
C MET A 1 0.42 -0.37 41.89
N LEU A 2 0.24 -1.08 40.77
CA LEU A 2 0.47 -0.54 39.42
C LEU A 2 -0.78 0.23 39.01
N VAL A 3 -0.66 1.56 38.97
CA VAL A 3 -1.70 2.45 38.44
C VAL A 3 -1.77 2.21 36.93
N LEU A 4 -2.73 1.41 36.48
CA LEU A 4 -3.05 1.26 35.06
C LEU A 4 -3.64 2.58 34.56
N ARG A 5 -2.83 3.35 33.84
CA ARG A 5 -3.22 4.56 33.11
C ARG A 5 -4.31 4.20 32.09
N PRO A 6 -5.42 4.95 31.99
CA PRO A 6 -6.44 4.68 30.97
C PRO A 6 -5.84 4.88 29.57
N PRO A 7 -6.24 4.08 28.56
CA PRO A 7 -5.65 4.18 27.24
C PRO A 7 -6.10 5.48 26.56
N ASP A 8 -5.13 6.29 26.15
CA ASP A 8 -5.28 7.52 25.38
C ASP A 8 -6.05 7.25 24.07
N ARG A 9 -7.37 7.50 24.08
CA ARG A 9 -8.31 7.13 23.00
C ARG A 9 -8.41 8.14 21.86
N CYS A 10 -7.50 9.10 21.78
CA CYS A 10 -7.43 10.10 20.70
C CYS A 10 -6.01 10.14 20.12
N ARG A 11 -5.63 9.09 19.39
CA ARG A 11 -4.41 9.08 18.59
C ARG A 11 -4.77 9.44 17.15
N SER A 12 -4.05 10.40 16.55
CA SER A 12 -4.14 10.69 15.11
C SER A 12 -3.85 9.40 14.33
N SER A 13 -4.91 8.72 13.91
CA SER A 13 -4.83 7.44 13.23
C SER A 13 -4.58 7.70 11.76
N SER A 14 -3.54 7.09 11.20
CA SER A 14 -3.37 7.12 9.74
C SER A 14 -4.58 6.45 9.11
N TYR A 15 -5.07 6.96 7.97
CA TYR A 15 -6.30 6.45 7.32
C TYR A 15 -6.30 4.91 7.16
N PHE A 16 -5.13 4.34 6.82
CA PHE A 16 -4.90 2.90 6.69
C PHE A 16 -4.96 2.09 8.00
N GLN A 17 -4.84 2.74 9.16
CA GLN A 17 -4.92 2.10 10.47
C GLN A 17 -6.33 2.17 11.08
N LEU A 18 -7.20 3.03 10.55
CA LEU A 18 -8.57 3.18 11.06
C LEU A 18 -9.40 1.90 10.85
N VAL A 19 -9.38 1.36 9.63
CA VAL A 19 -10.16 0.16 9.29
C VAL A 19 -9.69 -1.07 10.09
N PRO A 20 -8.38 -1.41 10.18
CA PRO A 20 -7.92 -2.50 11.04
C PRO A 20 -8.27 -2.29 12.51
N PHE A 21 -8.20 -1.04 13.00
CA PHE A 21 -8.55 -0.72 14.39
C PHE A 21 -10.02 -0.97 14.68
N TYR A 22 -10.91 -0.54 13.77
CA TYR A 22 -12.35 -0.78 13.87
C TYR A 22 -12.68 -2.27 13.82
N VAL A 23 -12.07 -3.01 12.89
CA VAL A 23 -12.28 -4.47 12.77
C VAL A 23 -11.85 -5.20 14.04
N VAL A 24 -10.74 -4.79 14.66
CA VAL A 24 -10.24 -5.40 15.90
C VAL A 24 -11.06 -5.01 17.14
N GLN A 25 -11.78 -3.88 17.13
CA GLN A 25 -12.62 -3.45 18.25
C GLN A 25 -14.04 -3.99 18.18
N ASP A 26 -14.69 -3.90 17.02
CA ASP A 26 -16.11 -4.22 16.88
C ASP A 26 -16.35 -5.71 16.64
N PHE A 27 -15.36 -6.45 16.12
CA PHE A 27 -15.44 -7.89 15.88
C PHE A 27 -14.68 -8.71 16.92
N ARG A 28 -14.50 -8.18 18.15
CA ARG A 28 -13.85 -8.91 19.25
C ARG A 28 -14.54 -10.22 19.60
N ASP A 29 -15.85 -10.28 19.41
CA ASP A 29 -16.67 -11.44 19.71
C ASP A 29 -16.52 -12.56 18.67
N PHE A 30 -15.94 -12.25 17.50
CA PHE A 30 -15.71 -13.21 16.40
C PHE A 30 -14.22 -13.36 16.10
N THR A 31 -13.54 -14.20 16.90
CA THR A 31 -12.09 -14.41 16.89
C THR A 31 -11.49 -14.85 15.54
N GLY A 32 -12.30 -15.38 14.61
CA GLY A 32 -11.86 -15.74 13.25
C GLY A 32 -11.98 -14.64 12.20
N LEU A 33 -12.87 -13.67 12.40
CA LEU A 33 -13.28 -12.71 11.37
C LEU A 33 -12.18 -11.66 11.09
N SER A 34 -11.50 -11.22 12.15
CA SER A 34 -10.31 -10.36 12.05
C SER A 34 -9.16 -11.03 11.28
N GLY A 35 -8.98 -12.35 11.46
CA GLY A 35 -7.98 -13.13 10.73
C GLY A 35 -8.28 -13.24 9.23
N VAL A 36 -9.55 -13.49 8.87
CA VAL A 36 -10.00 -13.53 7.47
C VAL A 36 -9.86 -12.15 6.81
N PHE A 37 -10.19 -11.08 7.52
CA PHE A 37 -10.00 -9.70 7.04
C PHE A 37 -8.52 -9.42 6.73
N LEU A 38 -7.62 -9.70 7.68
CA LEU A 38 -6.18 -9.48 7.49
C LEU A 38 -5.63 -10.34 6.33
N ALA A 39 -6.05 -11.61 6.25
CA ALA A 39 -5.65 -12.50 5.16
C ALA A 39 -6.10 -11.95 3.78
N GLY A 40 -7.31 -11.40 3.69
CA GLY A 40 -7.83 -10.78 2.48
C GLY A 40 -7.01 -9.55 2.05
N VAL A 41 -6.72 -8.63 2.98
CA VAL A 41 -5.94 -7.40 2.68
C VAL A 41 -4.51 -7.74 2.25
N VAL A 42 -3.86 -8.67 2.95
CA VAL A 42 -2.50 -9.11 2.60
C VAL A 42 -2.51 -9.81 1.23
N SER A 43 -3.48 -10.68 0.96
CA SER A 43 -3.62 -11.36 -0.32
C SER A 43 -3.83 -10.39 -1.49
N ALA A 44 -4.73 -9.41 -1.33
CA ALA A 44 -4.98 -8.39 -2.34
C ALA A 44 -3.76 -7.50 -2.61
N SER A 45 -3.00 -7.19 -1.56
CA SER A 45 -1.76 -6.40 -1.69
C SER A 45 -0.69 -7.20 -2.44
N VAL A 46 -0.48 -8.46 -2.05
CA VAL A 46 0.51 -9.35 -2.66
C VAL A 46 0.16 -9.67 -4.12
N SER A 47 -1.12 -9.82 -4.47
CA SER A 47 -1.54 -10.05 -5.87
C SER A 47 -1.21 -8.85 -6.76
N THR A 48 -1.47 -7.62 -6.28
CA THR A 48 -1.14 -6.39 -7.00
C THR A 48 0.37 -6.27 -7.23
N VAL A 49 1.17 -6.50 -6.17
CA VAL A 49 2.64 -6.46 -6.26
C VAL A 49 3.16 -7.55 -7.20
N SER A 50 2.59 -8.76 -7.16
CA SER A 50 2.97 -9.85 -8.05
C SER A 50 2.70 -9.52 -9.52
N SER A 51 1.51 -9.00 -9.85
CA SER A 51 1.19 -8.58 -11.22
C SER A 51 2.08 -7.43 -11.71
N MET A 52 2.42 -6.49 -10.82
CA MET A 52 3.31 -5.38 -11.14
C MET A 52 4.73 -5.87 -11.46
N VAL A 53 5.32 -6.71 -10.61
CA VAL A 53 6.68 -7.25 -10.83
C VAL A 53 6.72 -8.14 -12.06
N ASN A 54 5.70 -8.97 -12.28
CA ASN A 54 5.63 -9.82 -13.47
C ASN A 54 5.58 -8.99 -14.78
N SER A 55 4.77 -7.93 -14.79
CA SER A 55 4.70 -7.03 -15.96
C SER A 55 5.99 -6.24 -16.14
N GLN A 56 6.61 -5.79 -15.05
CA GLN A 56 7.89 -5.10 -15.08
C GLN A 56 9.01 -6.01 -15.61
N ALA A 57 9.06 -7.28 -15.21
CA ALA A 57 10.00 -8.25 -15.74
C ALA A 57 9.84 -8.45 -17.26
N ALA A 58 8.59 -8.47 -17.75
CA ALA A 58 8.32 -8.52 -19.18
C ALA A 58 8.82 -7.24 -19.89
N VAL A 59 8.53 -6.06 -19.36
CA VAL A 59 9.03 -4.77 -19.90
C VAL A 59 10.55 -4.74 -19.94
N TRP A 60 11.23 -5.15 -18.87
CA TRP A 60 12.69 -5.27 -18.83
C TRP A 60 13.23 -6.20 -19.91
N TYR A 61 12.59 -7.34 -20.13
CA TYR A 61 12.98 -8.24 -21.20
C TYR A 61 12.81 -7.58 -22.59
N PHE A 62 11.69 -6.93 -22.84
CA PHE A 62 11.41 -6.31 -24.13
C PHE A 62 12.28 -5.08 -24.41
N ASP A 63 12.55 -4.26 -23.40
CA ASP A 63 13.30 -3.01 -23.56
C ASP A 63 14.82 -3.25 -23.54
N VAL A 64 15.31 -4.14 -22.68
CA VAL A 64 16.75 -4.31 -22.43
C VAL A 64 17.30 -5.57 -23.07
N VAL A 65 16.62 -6.71 -22.99
CA VAL A 65 17.19 -8.01 -23.41
C VAL A 65 16.96 -8.31 -24.88
N THR A 66 15.78 -7.96 -25.41
CA THR A 66 15.39 -8.19 -26.80
C THR A 66 16.38 -7.64 -27.86
N PRO A 67 17.03 -6.46 -27.68
CA PRO A 67 18.03 -6.00 -28.64
C PRO A 67 19.28 -6.90 -28.69
N PHE A 68 19.59 -7.66 -27.64
CA PHE A 68 20.77 -8.54 -27.59
C PHE A 68 20.45 -10.01 -27.90
N PHE A 69 19.29 -10.50 -27.45
CA PHE A 69 18.90 -11.90 -27.61
C PHE A 69 17.41 -12.03 -27.92
N LYS A 70 17.09 -12.49 -29.14
CA LYS A 70 15.71 -12.85 -29.52
C LYS A 70 15.43 -14.29 -29.12
N VAL A 71 14.60 -14.47 -28.10
CA VAL A 71 14.16 -15.78 -27.61
C VAL A 71 12.65 -15.87 -27.76
N ALA A 72 12.15 -17.00 -28.25
CA ALA A 72 10.72 -17.24 -28.47
C ALA A 72 10.28 -18.57 -27.84
N GLY A 73 8.97 -18.73 -27.63
CA GLY A 73 8.35 -19.94 -27.08
C GLY A 73 8.57 -20.11 -25.58
N ALA A 74 8.50 -21.34 -25.08
CA ALA A 74 8.56 -21.66 -23.64
C ALA A 74 9.81 -21.13 -22.90
N ARG A 75 10.89 -20.84 -23.64
CA ARG A 75 12.12 -20.28 -23.06
C ARG A 75 11.98 -18.78 -22.73
N LEU A 76 11.10 -18.06 -23.42
CA LEU A 76 10.78 -16.66 -23.12
C LEU A 76 10.12 -16.53 -21.74
N ASP A 77 9.08 -17.33 -21.49
CA ASP A 77 8.36 -17.32 -20.21
C ASP A 77 9.27 -17.68 -19.04
N CYS A 78 10.18 -18.64 -19.26
CA CYS A 78 11.19 -19.01 -18.27
C CYS A 78 12.14 -17.83 -17.94
N ILE A 79 12.60 -17.09 -18.96
CA ILE A 79 13.48 -15.93 -18.77
C ILE A 79 12.75 -14.81 -18.02
N ILE A 80 11.54 -14.46 -18.44
CA ILE A 80 10.75 -13.40 -17.78
C ILE A 80 10.48 -13.77 -16.32
N LYS A 81 10.11 -15.03 -16.05
CA LYS A 81 9.91 -15.52 -14.68
C LYS A 81 11.20 -15.45 -13.86
N THR A 82 12.34 -15.82 -14.44
CA THR A 82 13.66 -15.73 -13.77
C THR A 82 14.00 -14.27 -13.42
N ILE A 83 13.72 -13.32 -14.32
CA ILE A 83 13.94 -11.89 -14.07
C ILE A 83 13.03 -11.41 -12.92
N ALA A 84 11.75 -11.81 -12.92
CA ALA A 84 10.82 -11.47 -11.85
C ALA A 84 11.26 -12.03 -10.49
N GLU A 85 11.72 -13.28 -10.45
CA GLU A 85 12.24 -13.91 -9.24
C GLU A 85 13.51 -13.21 -8.73
N LEU A 86 14.40 -12.78 -9.63
CA LEU A 86 15.60 -12.02 -9.28
C LEU A 86 15.25 -10.66 -8.66
N GLN A 87 14.27 -9.95 -9.22
CA GLN A 87 13.77 -8.68 -8.67
C GLN A 87 13.13 -8.85 -7.29
N LEU A 88 12.42 -9.95 -7.05
CA LEU A 88 11.88 -10.25 -5.72
C LEU A 88 12.97 -10.66 -4.74
N PHE A 89 14.01 -11.36 -5.21
CA PHE A 89 15.12 -11.80 -4.38
C PHE A 89 15.94 -10.62 -3.85
N SER A 90 16.21 -9.62 -4.68
CA SER A 90 16.92 -8.40 -4.24
C SER A 90 16.17 -7.69 -3.12
N VAL A 91 14.86 -7.49 -3.28
CA VAL A 91 14.01 -6.86 -2.26
C VAL A 91 13.97 -7.67 -0.96
N LYS A 92 13.96 -9.01 -1.05
CA LYS A 92 13.99 -9.89 0.13
C LYS A 92 15.33 -9.82 0.87
N PHE A 93 16.44 -9.76 0.13
CA PHE A 93 17.77 -9.71 0.70
C PHE A 93 17.95 -8.47 1.59
N ASP A 94 17.55 -7.29 1.09
CA ASP A 94 17.59 -6.03 1.84
C ASP A 94 16.75 -6.06 3.14
N CYS A 95 15.71 -6.89 3.19
CA CYS A 95 14.83 -6.99 4.35
C CYS A 95 15.34 -7.94 5.43
N VAL A 96 16.03 -9.01 5.04
CA VAL A 96 16.52 -10.06 5.96
C VAL A 96 17.73 -9.57 6.76
N GLU A 97 18.65 -8.82 6.14
CA GLU A 97 19.84 -8.31 6.84
C GLU A 97 19.50 -7.32 7.94
N GLN A 98 18.44 -6.52 7.75
CA GLN A 98 18.16 -5.41 8.65
C GLN A 98 17.17 -5.75 9.77
N ASN A 99 16.46 -6.87 9.77
CA ASN A 99 15.43 -7.26 10.76
C ASN A 99 14.33 -6.19 11.01
N HIS A 100 14.10 -5.31 10.03
CA HIS A 100 13.19 -4.16 10.15
C HIS A 100 11.94 -4.35 9.28
N VAL A 101 11.01 -5.20 9.72
CA VAL A 101 9.72 -5.43 9.04
C VAL A 101 8.96 -4.12 8.79
N LEU A 102 9.05 -3.16 9.73
CA LEU A 102 8.42 -1.83 9.58
C LEU A 102 9.04 -1.00 8.44
N ARG A 103 10.34 -1.19 8.14
CA ARG A 103 10.99 -0.51 7.01
C ARG A 103 10.54 -1.11 5.68
N PHE A 104 10.31 -2.43 5.60
CA PHE A 104 9.84 -3.07 4.38
C PHE A 104 8.51 -2.48 3.89
N VAL A 105 7.55 -2.29 4.79
CA VAL A 105 6.24 -1.68 4.45
C VAL A 105 6.44 -0.25 3.94
N ALA A 106 7.33 0.52 4.55
CA ALA A 106 7.64 1.87 4.09
C ALA A 106 8.32 1.89 2.71
N LEU A 107 9.27 0.98 2.47
CA LEU A 107 9.97 0.84 1.19
C LEU A 107 9.02 0.43 0.07
N LEU A 108 8.17 -0.56 0.32
CA LEU A 108 7.14 -0.98 -0.63
C LEU A 108 6.18 0.18 -0.92
N GLN A 109 5.74 0.92 0.09
CA GLN A 109 4.87 2.08 -0.11
C GLN A 109 5.52 3.14 -1.00
N MET A 110 6.81 3.45 -0.76
CA MET A 110 7.58 4.38 -1.61
C MET A 110 7.67 3.86 -3.05
N PHE A 111 8.00 2.58 -3.23
CA PHE A 111 8.08 1.95 -4.53
C PHE A 111 6.75 2.00 -5.30
N MET A 112 5.64 1.65 -4.65
CA MET A 112 4.30 1.72 -5.25
C MET A 112 3.94 3.16 -5.64
N THR A 113 4.31 4.14 -4.81
CA THR A 113 4.07 5.56 -5.09
C THR A 113 4.85 6.04 -6.32
N VAL A 114 6.11 5.64 -6.45
CA VAL A 114 6.94 5.96 -7.62
C VAL A 114 6.40 5.30 -8.88
N ASN A 115 6.04 4.01 -8.82
CA ASN A 115 5.45 3.31 -9.96
C ASN A 115 4.12 3.96 -10.41
N ALA A 116 3.28 4.37 -9.46
CA ALA A 116 2.05 5.09 -9.77
C ALA A 116 2.32 6.45 -10.46
N ALA A 117 3.31 7.20 -9.98
CA ALA A 117 3.70 8.48 -10.57
C ALA A 117 4.21 8.34 -12.01
N ILE A 118 5.00 7.29 -12.29
CA ILE A 118 5.51 6.99 -13.63
C ILE A 118 4.38 6.52 -14.55
N THR A 119 3.46 5.68 -14.06
CA THR A 119 2.39 5.09 -14.87
C THR A 119 1.37 6.13 -15.36
N GLY A 120 1.15 7.22 -14.62
CA GLY A 120 0.18 8.27 -14.96
C GLY A 120 0.36 8.86 -16.39
N PRO A 121 1.53 9.40 -16.74
CA PRO A 121 1.80 9.89 -18.09
C PRO A 121 1.62 8.84 -19.20
N PHE A 122 1.95 7.57 -18.95
CA PHE A 122 1.73 6.49 -19.92
C PHE A 122 0.26 6.14 -20.09
N ALA A 123 -0.54 6.18 -19.01
CA ALA A 123 -1.99 6.03 -19.12
C ALA A 123 -2.60 7.18 -19.95
N GLY A 124 -2.13 8.42 -19.73
CA GLY A 124 -2.52 9.57 -20.55
C GLY A 124 -2.15 9.41 -22.03
N LEU A 125 -0.96 8.85 -22.32
CA LEU A 125 -0.54 8.50 -23.68
C LEU A 125 -1.48 7.49 -24.34
N LEU A 126 -1.87 6.46 -23.59
CA LEU A 126 -2.78 5.42 -24.08
C LEU A 126 -4.17 6.00 -24.38
N ILE A 127 -4.70 6.85 -23.48
CA ILE A 127 -5.98 7.54 -23.70
C ILE A 127 -5.87 8.44 -24.95
N LEU A 128 -4.80 9.22 -25.08
CA LEU A 128 -4.57 10.08 -26.24
C LEU A 128 -4.56 9.27 -27.55
N GLY A 129 -3.88 8.12 -27.55
CA GLY A 129 -3.84 7.21 -28.70
C GLY A 129 -5.21 6.63 -29.08
N LEU A 130 -6.10 6.42 -28.10
CA LEU A 130 -7.46 5.92 -28.33
C LEU A 130 -8.42 7.03 -28.77
N THR A 131 -8.32 8.24 -28.21
CA THR A 131 -9.28 9.34 -28.46
C THR A 131 -8.92 10.22 -29.64
N ALA A 132 -7.64 10.35 -29.97
CA ALA A 132 -7.14 11.27 -30.99
C ALA A 132 -6.38 10.51 -32.09
N PRO A 133 -7.08 9.96 -33.11
CA PRO A 133 -6.44 9.24 -34.22
C PRO A 133 -5.54 10.13 -35.09
N PHE A 134 -5.64 11.45 -34.92
CA PHE A 134 -4.82 12.47 -35.59
C PHE A 134 -3.54 12.84 -34.79
N ALA A 135 -3.30 12.22 -33.64
CA ALA A 135 -2.12 12.49 -32.82
C ALA A 135 -0.85 11.89 -33.46
N ASN A 136 0.18 12.71 -33.61
CA ASN A 136 1.46 12.29 -34.17
C ASN A 136 2.31 11.54 -33.14
N ALA A 137 2.91 10.41 -33.54
CA ALA A 137 3.75 9.57 -32.67
C ALA A 137 4.94 10.34 -32.05
N LYS A 138 5.60 11.21 -32.83
CA LYS A 138 6.73 12.03 -32.35
C LYS A 138 6.29 13.01 -31.26
N GLY A 139 5.17 13.71 -31.48
CA GLY A 139 4.63 14.67 -30.52
C GLY A 139 4.16 13.98 -29.23
N ALA A 140 3.51 12.84 -29.37
CA ALA A 140 3.04 12.02 -28.26
C ALA A 140 4.20 11.50 -27.38
N GLY A 141 5.33 11.10 -27.99
CA GLY A 141 6.54 10.72 -27.24
C GLY A 141 7.24 11.89 -26.54
N ILE A 142 7.29 13.07 -27.17
CA ILE A 142 7.93 14.25 -26.57
C ILE A 142 7.13 14.74 -25.36
N VAL A 143 5.80 14.84 -25.48
CA VAL A 143 4.96 15.32 -24.38
C VAL A 143 5.01 14.38 -23.18
N THR A 144 5.02 13.06 -23.39
CA THR A 144 5.12 12.11 -22.27
C THR A 144 6.47 12.17 -21.58
N LEU A 145 7.56 12.30 -22.35
CA LEU A 145 8.90 12.49 -21.78
C LEU A 145 8.98 13.77 -20.93
N LEU A 146 8.44 14.88 -21.42
CA LEU A 146 8.39 16.15 -20.69
C LEU A 146 7.54 16.03 -19.42
N MET A 147 6.40 15.33 -19.48
CA MET A 147 5.54 15.12 -18.31
C MET A 147 6.23 14.26 -17.25
N VAL A 148 6.91 13.18 -17.65
CA VAL A 148 7.69 12.35 -16.71
C VAL A 148 8.83 13.16 -16.10
N ALA A 149 9.56 13.94 -16.89
CA ALA A 149 10.64 14.80 -16.40
C ALA A 149 10.13 15.85 -15.40
N TYR A 150 8.99 16.48 -15.69
CA TYR A 150 8.35 17.44 -14.79
C TYR A 150 7.93 16.78 -13.46
N GLN A 151 7.33 15.59 -13.51
CA GLN A 151 6.92 14.85 -12.31
C GLN A 151 8.12 14.43 -11.45
N LEU A 152 9.21 13.99 -12.08
CA LEU A 152 10.45 13.66 -11.38
C LEU A 152 11.09 14.89 -10.74
N ALA A 153 11.11 16.02 -11.44
CA ALA A 153 11.60 17.28 -10.89
C ALA A 153 10.76 17.73 -9.67
N HIS A 154 9.43 17.64 -9.76
CA HIS A 154 8.53 17.97 -8.66
C HIS A 154 8.73 17.04 -7.45
N MET A 155 8.89 15.73 -7.68
CA MET A 155 9.23 14.77 -6.63
C MET A 155 10.58 15.09 -5.98
N PHE A 156 11.61 15.37 -6.76
CA PHE A 156 12.93 15.73 -6.25
C PHE A 156 12.88 17.01 -5.39
N VAL A 157 12.15 18.03 -5.84
CA VAL A 157 11.96 19.28 -5.08
C VAL A 157 11.24 19.00 -3.76
N ARG A 158 10.16 18.23 -3.77
CA ARG A 158 9.40 17.90 -2.54
C ARG A 158 10.24 17.12 -1.53
N VAL A 159 11.06 16.17 -2.00
CA VAL A 159 11.96 15.38 -1.15
C VAL A 159 13.04 16.28 -0.53
N ASN A 160 13.69 17.16 -1.31
CA ASN A 160 14.73 18.05 -0.80
C ASN A 160 14.20 19.17 0.09
N ALA A 161 12.99 19.68 -0.20
CA ALA A 161 12.34 20.69 0.64
C ALA A 161 11.79 20.12 1.95
N GLY A 162 11.89 18.80 2.18
CA GLY A 162 11.43 18.15 3.41
C GLY A 162 9.92 18.32 3.64
N VAL A 163 9.14 18.50 2.58
CA VAL A 163 7.70 18.70 2.69
C VAL A 163 7.07 17.41 3.17
N THR A 164 6.83 17.32 4.47
CA THR A 164 5.97 16.28 5.04
C THR A 164 4.56 16.54 4.57
N GLU A 165 3.99 15.60 3.82
CA GLU A 165 2.59 15.63 3.42
C GLU A 165 1.73 15.83 4.68
N GLU A 166 1.03 16.97 4.75
CA GLU A 166 0.10 17.25 5.83
C GLU A 166 -1.01 16.21 5.74
N ARG A 167 -0.92 15.18 6.58
CA ARG A 167 -1.93 14.14 6.65
C ARG A 167 -3.24 14.84 6.98
N MET A 168 -4.23 14.71 6.10
CA MET A 168 -5.57 15.20 6.34
C MET A 168 -5.98 14.77 7.75
N SER A 169 -6.24 15.75 8.60
CA SER A 169 -6.58 15.49 9.99
C SER A 169 -7.89 14.72 9.99
N VAL A 170 -7.84 13.46 10.40
CA VAL A 170 -9.04 12.77 10.84
C VAL A 170 -9.43 13.42 12.17
N SER A 171 -10.23 14.47 12.09
CA SER A 171 -10.82 15.11 13.27
C SER A 171 -11.74 14.08 13.93
N LEU A 172 -11.43 13.78 15.19
CA LEU A 172 -12.28 13.04 16.10
C LEU A 172 -13.08 14.00 17.00
N ASP A 173 -13.27 15.27 16.60
CA ASP A 173 -13.95 16.30 17.41
C ASP A 173 -15.43 15.97 17.72
N TYR A 174 -16.00 14.95 17.05
CA TYR A 174 -17.34 14.44 17.33
C TYR A 174 -17.37 13.12 18.11
N CYS A 175 -16.28 12.73 18.76
CA CYS A 175 -16.29 11.57 19.66
C CYS A 175 -17.04 11.93 20.96
N ALA A 176 -18.37 11.91 20.91
CA ALA A 176 -19.23 12.04 22.08
C ALA A 176 -19.16 10.76 22.93
N VAL A 177 -18.13 10.64 23.77
CA VAL A 177 -18.10 9.61 24.79
C VAL A 177 -18.88 10.09 26.01
N ASN A 178 -20.17 9.76 26.05
CA ASN A 178 -20.91 9.66 27.31
C ASN A 178 -21.74 8.36 27.34
N VAL A 179 -21.08 7.21 27.10
CA VAL A 179 -21.72 5.89 27.15
C VAL A 179 -21.35 5.10 28.43
N THR A 180 -20.56 5.67 29.34
CA THR A 180 -20.28 5.06 30.65
C THR A 180 -21.42 5.18 31.67
N ALA A 181 -22.53 5.84 31.33
CA ALA A 181 -23.65 6.04 32.26
C ALA A 181 -24.82 5.03 32.12
N VAL A 182 -24.87 4.20 31.07
CA VAL A 182 -25.99 3.24 30.89
C VAL A 182 -25.66 1.83 31.41
N ALA A 183 -24.38 1.46 31.52
CA ALA A 183 -23.98 0.18 32.11
C ALA A 183 -23.84 0.21 33.65
N ALA A 184 -23.86 1.40 34.28
CA ALA A 184 -23.74 1.56 35.73
C ALA A 184 -25.10 1.60 36.47
N GLY A 185 -26.23 1.50 35.75
CA GLY A 185 -27.57 1.70 36.32
C GLY A 185 -28.35 0.43 36.68
N ASN A 186 -28.07 -0.73 36.08
CA ASN A 186 -29.02 -1.86 36.09
C ASN A 186 -28.43 -3.25 36.44
N THR A 187 -27.43 -3.33 37.32
CA THR A 187 -27.10 -4.62 37.98
C THR A 187 -26.80 -4.41 39.46
N SER A 188 -27.77 -3.85 40.18
CA SER A 188 -27.91 -3.97 41.64
C SER A 188 -28.87 -5.12 42.03
N ALA A 189 -29.16 -6.06 41.13
CA ALA A 189 -29.94 -7.26 41.44
C ALA A 189 -29.47 -8.45 40.57
N ALA A 190 -29.23 -9.60 41.21
CA ALA A 190 -28.65 -10.85 40.71
C ALA A 190 -27.11 -10.79 40.53
N LEU A 191 -26.27 -11.51 41.28
CA LEU A 191 -26.44 -12.86 41.79
C LEU A 191 -25.53 -13.08 43.01
N SER A 192 -26.14 -13.06 44.20
CA SER A 192 -25.64 -13.73 45.40
C SER A 192 -26.00 -15.21 45.29
N ALA A 193 -25.07 -16.07 44.86
CA ALA A 193 -25.09 -17.52 45.11
C ALA A 193 -23.82 -18.17 44.55
N HIS A 194 -22.84 -18.40 45.43
CA HIS A 194 -22.22 -19.72 45.66
C HIS A 194 -21.03 -19.57 46.61
N THR A 195 -21.35 -19.71 47.90
CA THR A 195 -20.50 -20.34 48.91
C THR A 195 -20.30 -21.80 48.56
N GLU A 196 -19.06 -22.24 48.36
CA GLU A 196 -18.27 -23.15 49.22
C GLU A 196 -16.87 -23.31 48.62
#